data_AF-A0A962HCE2-F1
#
_entry.id   AF-A0A962HCE2-F1
#
_cell.length_a   1.000
_cell.length_b   1.000
_cell.length_c   1.000
_cell.angle_alpha   90.00
_cell.angle_beta   90.00
_cell.angle_gamma   90.00
#
_symmetry.space_group_name_H-M   'P 1'
#
loop_
_entity.id
_entity.type
_entity.pdbx_description
1 polymer ?
#
loop_
_entity_poly.entity_id
_entity_poly.type
_entity_poly.pdbx_seq_one_letter_code
_entity_poly.pdbx_strand_id
1 'polypeptide(L)'
;MNSYAFTLAQHRASRLSTWVAAALMLPAGLGLLGSADAQSIRPGYNRDVIYQVFVDRFFDGTTTNNPSGDPLFDASGSNLQKYLGGDFQGLTAKMSYLQNMGVSAIWVTSPLDNRNLQALAGSVAPYHGYEMRDTLKPDEHFTTSSRSWQPFTDFVTAAHNAGIKVIVD
;
A
#
# COMPACT_ATOMS: atom_id res chain seq x y z
N MET A 1 -21.79 -69.19 -43.89
CA MET A 1 -20.68 -68.85 -42.97
C MET A 1 -20.07 -67.55 -43.46
N ASN A 2 -20.07 -66.53 -42.59
CA ASN A 2 -19.55 -65.15 -42.72
C ASN A 2 -20.24 -64.28 -43.81
N SER A 3 -21.43 -63.73 -43.54
CA SER A 3 -21.78 -62.55 -42.72
C SER A 3 -21.55 -61.21 -43.45
N TYR A 4 -22.54 -60.74 -44.22
CA TYR A 4 -23.60 -59.74 -43.86
C TYR A 4 -23.03 -58.31 -43.68
N ALA A 5 -23.55 -57.20 -44.23
CA ALA A 5 -24.65 -56.90 -45.14
C ALA A 5 -24.71 -55.35 -45.34
N PHE A 6 -25.25 -54.90 -46.50
CA PHE A 6 -26.20 -53.76 -46.67
C PHE A 6 -25.66 -52.29 -46.53
N THR A 7 -26.01 -51.26 -47.33
CA THR A 7 -27.03 -51.05 -48.39
C THR A 7 -26.67 -49.84 -49.28
N LEU A 8 -27.19 -49.91 -50.49
CA LEU A 8 -27.31 -48.94 -51.59
C LEU A 8 -27.99 -47.57 -51.30
N ALA A 9 -27.75 -46.69 -52.28
CA ALA A 9 -28.72 -45.86 -53.03
C ALA A 9 -28.91 -44.37 -52.70
N GLN A 10 -28.57 -43.60 -53.73
CA GLN A 10 -29.10 -42.29 -54.10
C GLN A 10 -30.64 -42.26 -54.11
N HIS A 11 -31.27 -41.14 -53.71
CA HIS A 11 -32.10 -40.31 -54.60
C HIS A 11 -32.86 -39.17 -53.88
N ARG A 12 -32.80 -38.00 -54.53
CA ARG A 12 -33.89 -37.04 -54.82
C ARG A 12 -34.60 -36.28 -53.68
N ALA A 13 -34.21 -35.00 -53.60
CA ALA A 13 -34.99 -33.80 -53.91
C ALA A 13 -36.29 -33.45 -53.14
N SER A 14 -36.28 -32.19 -52.70
CA SER A 14 -37.37 -31.20 -52.62
C SER A 14 -38.29 -31.21 -51.38
N ARG A 15 -38.34 -30.08 -50.67
CA ARG A 15 -39.48 -29.13 -50.66
C ARG A 15 -39.25 -27.98 -49.67
N LEU A 16 -39.70 -26.78 -50.07
CA LEU A 16 -39.77 -25.57 -49.25
C LEU A 16 -40.76 -25.75 -48.10
N SER A 17 -40.49 -25.11 -46.95
CA SER A 17 -41.52 -24.66 -46.02
C SER A 17 -40.94 -23.67 -44.98
N THR A 18 -41.34 -22.41 -45.14
CA THR A 18 -41.80 -21.48 -44.08
C THR A 18 -41.18 -21.61 -42.69
N TRP A 19 -40.38 -20.60 -42.32
CA TRP A 19 -39.95 -20.37 -40.94
C TRP A 19 -41.16 -20.07 -40.04
N VAL A 20 -41.35 -20.92 -39.02
CA VAL A 20 -42.24 -20.65 -37.88
C VAL A 20 -41.58 -19.57 -37.03
N ALA A 21 -42.29 -18.45 -36.83
CA ALA A 21 -41.92 -17.46 -35.82
C ALA A 21 -42.15 -18.07 -34.42
N ALA A 22 -41.06 -18.48 -33.76
CA ALA A 22 -41.07 -18.79 -32.34
C ALA A 22 -40.77 -17.50 -31.57
N ALA A 23 -41.80 -16.90 -30.99
CA ALA A 23 -41.66 -15.85 -29.98
C ALA A 23 -41.07 -16.48 -28.71
N LEU A 24 -39.76 -16.32 -28.47
CA LEU A 24 -39.19 -16.54 -27.14
C LEU A 24 -39.41 -15.27 -26.31
N MET A 25 -40.39 -15.34 -25.41
CA MET A 25 -40.44 -14.47 -24.24
C MET A 25 -39.20 -14.73 -23.37
N LEU A 26 -38.29 -13.76 -23.32
CA LEU A 26 -37.26 -13.70 -22.29
C LEU A 26 -37.93 -13.43 -20.94
N PRO A 27 -37.74 -14.28 -19.90
CA PRO A 27 -38.07 -13.87 -18.55
C PRO A 27 -37.13 -12.74 -18.16
N ALA A 28 -37.71 -11.59 -17.83
CA ALA A 28 -37.05 -10.53 -17.09
C ALA A 28 -36.75 -11.03 -15.66
N GLY A 29 -35.72 -11.85 -15.54
CA GLY A 29 -35.23 -12.40 -14.28
C GLY A 29 -34.06 -11.58 -13.77
N LEU A 30 -34.39 -10.60 -12.91
CA LEU A 30 -33.55 -9.94 -11.91
C LEU A 30 -32.06 -10.32 -11.97
N GLY A 31 -31.26 -9.46 -12.60
CA GLY A 31 -29.84 -9.42 -12.29
C GLY A 31 -29.67 -9.06 -10.82
N LEU A 32 -29.38 -10.06 -9.99
CA LEU A 32 -28.56 -9.84 -8.81
C LEU A 32 -27.14 -9.53 -9.31
N LEU A 33 -26.99 -8.36 -9.94
CA LEU A 33 -25.73 -7.66 -9.87
C LEU A 33 -25.57 -7.35 -8.39
N GLY A 34 -24.85 -8.22 -7.69
CA GLY A 34 -24.20 -7.81 -6.45
C GLY A 34 -23.57 -6.47 -6.78
N SER A 35 -24.01 -5.44 -6.06
CA SER A 35 -23.45 -4.11 -6.18
C SER A 35 -21.95 -4.36 -6.05
N ALA A 36 -21.20 -4.18 -7.14
CA ALA A 36 -19.77 -4.08 -7.05
C ALA A 36 -19.56 -3.08 -5.93
N ASP A 37 -18.90 -3.50 -4.84
CA ASP A 37 -18.55 -2.60 -3.75
C ASP A 37 -18.03 -1.36 -4.43
N ALA A 38 -18.82 -0.29 -4.42
CA ALA A 38 -18.37 0.99 -4.91
C ALA A 38 -17.11 1.20 -4.12
N GLN A 39 -15.94 1.19 -4.80
CA GLN A 39 -14.63 1.44 -4.20
C GLN A 39 -14.87 2.37 -3.03
N SER A 40 -14.79 1.85 -1.79
CA SER A 40 -15.26 2.61 -0.64
C SER A 40 -14.61 3.97 -0.78
N ILE A 41 -15.40 5.01 -1.08
CA ILE A 41 -14.82 6.33 -1.30
C ILE A 41 -14.11 6.59 0.01
N ARG A 42 -12.77 6.56 0.01
CA ARG A 42 -12.00 6.78 1.23
C ARG A 42 -12.53 8.12 1.72
N PRO A 43 -13.22 8.17 2.88
CA PRO A 43 -13.85 9.41 3.29
C PRO A 43 -12.77 10.48 3.31
N GLY A 44 -13.03 11.62 2.66
CA GLY A 44 -12.09 12.72 2.59
C GLY A 44 -11.62 13.16 3.99
N TYR A 45 -10.53 13.91 4.05
CA TYR A 45 -9.93 14.32 5.33
C TYR A 45 -10.61 15.51 6.02
N ASN A 46 -11.78 15.96 5.52
CA ASN A 46 -12.51 17.14 6.03
C ASN A 46 -13.12 16.97 7.43
N ARG A 47 -13.05 15.76 8.00
CA ARG A 47 -13.47 15.42 9.36
C ARG A 47 -12.31 14.96 10.22
N ASP A 48 -11.09 14.95 9.69
CA ASP A 48 -9.92 14.44 10.37
C ASP A 48 -9.08 15.53 11.01
N VAL A 49 -8.39 15.16 12.09
CA VAL A 49 -7.30 15.95 12.66
C VAL A 49 -5.99 15.26 12.27
N ILE A 50 -5.20 15.94 11.43
CA ILE A 50 -3.93 15.43 10.91
C ILE A 50 -2.81 15.83 11.86
N TYR A 51 -2.01 14.83 12.27
CA TYR A 51 -0.76 15.02 12.99
C TYR A 51 0.41 14.73 12.05
N GLN A 52 1.15 15.78 11.67
CA GLN A 52 2.32 15.64 10.79
C GLN A 52 3.55 15.24 11.60
N VAL A 53 4.30 14.27 11.08
CA VAL A 53 5.47 13.68 11.74
C VAL A 53 6.63 13.57 10.79
N PHE A 54 7.78 14.09 11.22
CA PHE A 54 9.08 13.72 10.68
C PHE A 54 9.54 12.47 11.39
N VAL A 55 9.61 11.34 10.68
CA VAL A 55 9.87 10.01 11.27
C VAL A 55 11.14 10.04 12.13
N ASP A 56 12.25 10.55 11.58
CA ASP A 56 13.55 10.69 12.24
C ASP A 56 13.51 11.48 13.57
N ARG A 57 12.52 12.36 13.75
CA ARG A 57 12.48 13.33 14.86
C ARG A 57 11.46 12.98 15.93
N PHE A 58 10.69 11.92 15.74
CA PHE A 58 9.56 11.64 16.61
C PHE A 58 9.93 10.76 17.81
N PHE A 59 10.38 9.54 17.54
CA PHE A 59 10.78 8.60 18.58
C PHE A 59 11.64 7.49 17.98
N ASP A 60 12.81 7.25 18.56
CA ASP A 60 13.67 6.10 18.26
C ASP A 60 13.10 4.88 18.98
N GLY A 61 12.49 3.98 18.20
CA GLY A 61 11.88 2.75 18.71
C GLY A 61 12.87 1.60 18.79
N THR A 62 13.96 1.67 18.02
CA THR A 62 14.98 0.64 17.96
C THR A 62 16.33 1.21 17.55
N THR A 63 17.35 1.05 18.39
CA THR A 63 18.72 1.45 18.02
C THR A 63 19.40 0.52 17.00
N THR A 64 18.75 -0.55 16.54
CA THR A 64 19.35 -1.55 15.62
C THR A 64 19.56 -1.06 14.19
N ASN A 65 18.87 0.02 13.80
CA ASN A 65 19.00 0.69 12.50
C ASN A 65 19.81 1.99 12.59
N ASN A 66 20.24 2.40 13.79
CA ASN A 66 21.08 3.57 14.01
C ASN A 66 22.52 3.26 13.56
N PRO A 67 23.05 3.93 12.53
CA PRO A 67 24.34 3.57 11.98
C PRO A 67 25.47 4.08 12.89
N SER A 68 26.30 3.16 13.39
CA SER A 68 27.42 3.48 14.27
C SER A 68 28.60 4.06 13.48
N GLY A 69 29.12 5.21 13.93
CA GLY A 69 30.27 5.87 13.30
C GLY A 69 29.95 6.51 11.95
N ASP A 70 28.67 6.57 11.58
CA ASP A 70 28.22 7.20 10.35
C ASP A 70 28.24 8.73 10.50
N PRO A 71 28.90 9.46 9.59
CA PRO A 71 28.91 10.92 9.65
C PRO A 71 27.51 11.54 9.48
N LEU A 72 26.52 10.79 8.98
CA LEU A 72 25.13 11.21 8.81
C LEU A 72 24.28 11.07 10.06
N PHE A 73 24.77 10.43 11.13
CA PHE A 73 24.01 10.15 12.34
C PHE A 73 24.57 10.88 13.57
N ASP A 74 23.69 11.35 14.44
CA ASP A 74 24.03 11.95 15.74
C ASP A 74 22.99 11.63 16.81
N ALA A 75 23.22 10.54 17.54
CA ALA A 75 22.38 10.13 18.67
C ALA A 75 22.25 11.19 19.79
N SER A 76 23.17 12.17 19.87
CA SER A 76 23.08 13.21 20.89
C SER A 76 22.03 14.27 20.59
N GLY A 77 21.56 14.36 19.34
CA GLY A 77 20.66 15.42 18.90
C GLY A 77 21.32 16.79 18.78
N SER A 78 22.65 16.88 18.92
CA SER A 78 23.38 18.16 18.88
C SER A 78 23.42 18.78 17.49
N ASN A 79 23.43 17.94 16.45
CA ASN A 79 23.45 18.37 15.06
C ASN A 79 22.14 17.99 14.37
N LEU A 80 21.24 18.99 14.23
CA LEU A 80 19.94 18.84 13.58
C LEU A 80 20.01 18.60 12.06
N GLN A 81 21.20 18.63 11.46
CA GLN A 81 21.42 18.29 10.05
C GLN A 81 21.65 16.78 9.83
N LYS A 82 21.68 16.00 10.91
CA LYS A 82 21.90 14.54 10.89
C LYS A 82 20.62 13.77 11.22
N TYR A 83 20.65 12.48 10.93
CA TYR A 83 19.68 11.52 11.47
C TYR A 83 19.82 11.46 12.99
N LEU A 84 18.68 11.46 13.69
CA LEU A 84 18.57 11.38 15.14
C LEU A 84 18.02 10.04 15.62
N GLY A 85 17.55 9.19 14.70
CA GLY A 85 17.22 7.78 14.97
C GLY A 85 15.74 7.46 15.09
N GLY A 86 14.85 8.43 14.84
CA GLY A 86 13.42 8.15 14.83
C GLY A 86 13.02 7.20 13.70
N ASP A 87 12.08 6.29 13.98
CA ASP A 87 11.73 5.18 13.09
C ASP A 87 10.25 4.77 13.17
N PHE A 88 9.82 3.85 12.30
CA PHE A 88 8.42 3.37 12.28
C PHE A 88 8.04 2.49 13.47
N GLN A 89 8.99 1.80 14.11
CA GLN A 89 8.70 1.10 15.37
C GLN A 89 8.43 2.10 16.49
N GLY A 90 9.12 3.24 16.49
CA GLY A 90 8.92 4.29 17.46
C GLY A 90 7.58 5.00 17.29
N LEU A 91 7.18 5.26 16.05
CA LEU A 91 5.80 5.68 15.72
C LEU A 91 4.76 4.69 16.23
N THR A 92 4.99 3.39 16.01
CA THR A 92 4.12 2.32 16.49
C THR A 92 4.04 2.31 18.02
N ALA A 93 5.17 2.48 18.72
CA ALA A 93 5.26 2.52 20.18
C ALA A 93 4.51 3.71 20.81
N LYS A 94 4.28 4.79 20.05
CA LYS A 94 3.53 5.97 20.48
C LYS A 94 2.08 5.97 20.02
N MET A 95 1.55 4.86 19.49
CA MET A 95 0.18 4.81 19.00
C MET A 95 -0.85 5.22 20.08
N SER A 96 -0.69 4.74 21.32
CA SER A 96 -1.56 5.14 22.43
C SER A 96 -1.47 6.64 22.76
N TYR A 97 -0.29 7.25 22.61
CA TYR A 97 -0.13 8.70 22.80
C TYR A 97 -0.90 9.48 21.74
N LEU A 98 -0.78 9.08 20.47
CA LEU A 98 -1.47 9.71 19.35
C LEU A 98 -3.00 9.53 19.49
N GLN A 99 -3.46 8.32 19.81
CA GLN A 99 -4.87 8.03 20.03
C GLN A 99 -5.46 8.86 21.18
N ASN A 100 -4.76 8.96 22.32
CA ASN A 100 -5.22 9.73 23.48
C ASN A 100 -5.26 11.25 23.21
N MET A 101 -4.46 11.74 22.26
CA MET A 101 -4.53 13.13 21.81
C MET A 101 -5.79 13.41 20.95
N GLY A 102 -6.41 12.38 20.39
CA GLY A 102 -7.60 12.49 19.53
C GLY A 102 -7.28 12.74 18.06
N VAL A 103 -6.06 12.43 17.61
CA VAL A 103 -5.72 12.51 16.17
C VAL A 103 -6.42 11.39 15.41
N SER A 104 -6.83 11.66 14.17
CA SER A 104 -7.52 10.67 13.32
C SER A 104 -6.81 10.43 11.99
N ALA A 105 -5.73 11.16 11.72
CA ALA A 105 -4.80 10.90 10.64
C ALA A 105 -3.37 11.26 11.05
N ILE A 106 -2.40 10.49 10.57
CA ILE A 106 -0.97 10.77 10.71
C ILE A 106 -0.40 10.97 9.32
N TRP A 107 0.31 12.08 9.11
CA TRP A 107 1.08 12.34 7.89
C TRP A 107 2.56 12.17 8.19
N VAL A 108 3.19 11.16 7.59
CA VAL A 108 4.61 10.87 7.77
C VAL A 108 5.43 11.36 6.58
N THR A 109 6.69 11.73 6.84
CA THR A 109 7.72 11.85 5.80
C THR A 109 7.78 10.57 4.96
N SER A 110 8.24 10.70 3.70
CA SER A 110 8.31 9.56 2.79
C SER A 110 9.10 8.38 3.39
N PRO A 111 8.57 7.14 3.33
CA PRO A 111 9.25 5.96 3.81
C PRO A 111 10.31 5.45 2.82
N LEU A 112 10.45 6.08 1.65
CA LEU A 112 11.26 5.59 0.53
C LEU A 112 12.75 5.83 0.75
N ASP A 113 13.57 4.95 0.18
CA ASP A 113 15.02 4.96 0.30
C ASP A 113 15.68 6.27 -0.20
N ASN A 114 16.43 6.95 0.67
CA ASN A 114 17.18 8.17 0.35
C ASN A 114 18.67 7.91 0.09
N ARG A 115 19.35 8.94 -0.42
CA ARG A 115 20.80 8.90 -0.65
C ARG A 115 21.60 8.86 0.66
N ASN A 116 22.50 7.89 0.83
CA ASN A 116 23.42 7.87 1.98
C ASN A 116 24.66 8.74 1.75
N LEU A 117 24.48 10.00 1.37
CA LEU A 117 25.56 10.93 1.12
C LEU A 117 25.21 12.28 1.75
N GLN A 118 26.21 12.97 2.30
CA GLN A 118 26.04 14.35 2.70
C GLN A 118 25.75 15.21 1.46
N ALA A 119 24.88 16.21 1.59
CA ALA A 119 24.64 17.16 0.51
C ALA A 119 25.95 17.88 0.10
N LEU A 120 26.07 18.20 -1.19
CA LEU A 120 27.28 18.80 -1.77
C LEU A 120 27.54 20.24 -1.27
N ALA A 121 26.56 20.87 -0.63
CA ALA A 121 26.59 22.26 -0.17
C ALA A 121 26.34 22.41 1.34
N GLY A 122 26.74 21.41 2.12
CA GLY A 122 26.59 21.37 3.57
C GLY A 122 26.40 19.94 4.04
N SER A 123 26.95 19.59 5.19
CA SER A 123 26.91 18.25 5.79
C SER A 123 25.51 17.83 6.27
N VAL A 124 24.51 17.90 5.38
CA VAL A 124 23.10 17.59 5.65
C VAL A 124 22.81 16.17 5.18
N ALA A 125 22.31 15.36 6.10
CA ALA A 125 21.78 14.03 5.83
C ALA A 125 20.32 14.14 5.34
N PRO A 126 19.83 13.23 4.48
CA PRO A 126 18.45 13.28 3.99
C PRO A 126 17.42 12.71 4.98
N TYR A 127 17.57 13.03 6.27
CA TYR A 127 16.67 12.61 7.35
C TYR A 127 15.21 13.02 7.15
N HIS A 128 14.95 13.97 6.26
CA HIS A 128 13.62 14.49 5.95
C HIS A 128 12.87 13.67 4.90
N GLY A 129 13.53 12.77 4.17
CA GLY A 129 12.86 11.88 3.21
C GLY A 129 12.62 12.45 1.79
N TYR A 130 13.34 13.50 1.38
CA TYR A 130 13.13 14.19 0.08
C TYR A 130 14.26 14.00 -0.93
N GLU A 131 15.23 13.12 -0.67
CA GLU A 131 16.35 12.81 -1.57
C GLU A 131 16.33 11.34 -1.99
N MET A 132 15.18 10.91 -2.52
CA MET A 132 14.92 9.53 -2.89
C MET A 132 15.93 9.03 -3.93
N ARG A 133 16.44 7.80 -3.73
CA ARG A 133 17.29 7.07 -4.69
C ARG A 133 16.64 5.80 -5.24
N ASP A 134 15.78 5.14 -4.47
CA ASP A 134 15.10 3.90 -4.87
C ASP A 134 13.66 3.87 -4.34
N THR A 135 12.69 4.08 -5.22
CA THR A 135 11.26 4.16 -4.86
C THR A 135 10.62 2.79 -4.61
N LEU A 136 11.37 1.69 -4.74
CA LEU A 136 10.87 0.33 -4.49
C LEU A 136 11.33 -0.22 -3.13
N LYS A 137 12.17 0.52 -2.40
CA LYS A 137 12.71 0.12 -1.11
C LYS A 137 12.36 1.12 -0.01
N PRO A 138 12.22 0.66 1.24
CA PRO A 138 12.10 1.56 2.36
C PRO A 138 13.47 2.13 2.72
N ASP A 139 13.48 3.30 3.34
CA ASP A 139 14.67 3.89 3.95
C ASP A 139 15.18 3.01 5.09
N GLU A 140 16.47 2.70 5.07
CA GLU A 140 17.13 1.87 6.07
C GLU A 140 17.15 2.52 7.46
N HIS A 141 17.07 3.85 7.55
CA HIS A 141 17.09 4.57 8.82
C HIS A 141 15.71 4.58 9.48
N PHE A 142 14.62 4.47 8.70
CA PHE A 142 13.25 4.43 9.23
C PHE A 142 12.74 3.00 9.49
N THR A 143 13.43 2.01 8.93
CA THR A 143 13.11 0.58 9.07
C THR A 143 14.26 -0.18 9.71
N THR A 144 14.21 -1.51 9.77
CA THR A 144 15.31 -2.32 10.30
C THR A 144 16.44 -2.46 9.27
N SER A 145 17.63 -2.88 9.73
CA SER A 145 18.80 -3.14 8.87
C SER A 145 18.55 -4.12 7.71
N SER A 146 17.50 -4.95 7.79
CA SER A 146 17.04 -5.84 6.71
C SER A 146 16.32 -5.12 5.56
N ARG A 147 16.06 -3.81 5.66
CA ARG A 147 15.34 -3.00 4.65
C ARG A 147 13.99 -3.58 4.25
N SER A 148 13.32 -4.20 5.21
CA SER A 148 11.99 -4.78 5.04
C SER A 148 10.91 -3.72 5.19
N TRP A 149 9.82 -3.85 4.45
CA TRP A 149 8.60 -3.05 4.62
C TRP A 149 7.81 -3.39 5.89
N GLN A 150 8.24 -4.38 6.67
CA GLN A 150 7.53 -4.86 7.86
C GLN A 150 7.28 -3.75 8.90
N PRO A 151 8.27 -2.94 9.33
CA PRO A 151 8.02 -1.90 10.35
C PRO A 151 7.00 -0.84 9.89
N PHE A 152 7.03 -0.46 8.62
CA PHE A 152 6.02 0.44 8.04
C PHE A 152 4.64 -0.23 8.00
N THR A 153 4.58 -1.51 7.64
CA THR A 153 3.33 -2.29 7.63
C THR A 153 2.74 -2.43 9.02
N ASP A 154 3.58 -2.65 10.04
CA ASP A 154 3.17 -2.73 11.44
C ASP A 154 2.62 -1.39 11.94
N PHE A 155 3.30 -0.28 11.60
CA PHE A 155 2.82 1.07 11.88
C PHE A 155 1.44 1.34 11.26
N VAL A 156 1.27 1.06 9.96
CA VAL A 156 0.00 1.26 9.25
C VAL A 156 -1.10 0.40 9.87
N THR A 157 -0.77 -0.86 10.21
CA THR A 157 -1.72 -1.79 10.87
C THR A 157 -2.13 -1.28 12.24
N ALA A 158 -1.17 -0.82 13.06
CA ALA A 158 -1.44 -0.24 14.37
C ALA A 158 -2.30 1.02 14.28
N ALA A 159 -2.00 1.91 13.32
CA ALA A 159 -2.78 3.13 13.07
C ALA A 159 -4.23 2.77 12.69
N HIS A 160 -4.43 1.86 11.74
CA HIS A 160 -5.77 1.44 11.34
C HIS A 160 -6.55 0.77 12.47
N ASN A 161 -5.89 -0.07 13.29
CA ASN A 161 -6.52 -0.67 14.47
C ASN A 161 -6.92 0.38 15.52
N ALA A 162 -6.22 1.51 15.57
CA ALA A 162 -6.56 2.66 16.42
C ALA A 162 -7.61 3.60 15.79
N GLY A 163 -8.08 3.33 14.57
CA GLY A 163 -9.00 4.19 13.82
C GLY A 163 -8.32 5.43 13.19
N ILE A 164 -7.00 5.39 13.01
CA ILE A 164 -6.18 6.50 12.52
C ILE A 164 -5.74 6.21 11.07
N LYS A 165 -5.96 7.17 10.16
CA LYS A 165 -5.52 7.10 8.76
C LYS A 165 -4.02 7.40 8.64
N VAL A 166 -3.38 6.90 7.58
CA VAL A 166 -1.98 7.22 7.26
C VAL A 166 -1.89 7.93 5.91
N ILE A 167 -1.21 9.07 5.91
CA ILE A 167 -0.79 9.84 4.73
C ILE A 167 0.72 9.72 4.63
N VAL A 168 1.21 9.48 3.43
CA VAL A 168 2.63 9.48 3.09
C VAL A 168 2.89 10.69 2.20
N ASP A 169 3.98 11.40 2.45
CA ASP A 169 4.48 12.47 1.58
C ASP A 169 4.80 11.99 0.15
#